data_AF-A0A970WMN0-F1
#
_entry.id   AF-A0A970WMN0-F1
#
_cell.length_a   1.000
_cell.length_b   1.000
_cell.length_c   1.000
_cell.angle_alpha   90.00
_cell.angle_beta   90.00
_cell.angle_gamma   90.00
#
_symmetry.space_group_name_H-M   'P 1'
#
loop_
_entity.id
_entity.type
_entity.pdbx_description
1 polymer ?
#
loop_
_entity_poly.entity_id
_entity_poly.type
_entity_poly.pdbx_seq_one_letter_code
_entity_poly.pdbx_strand_id
1 'polypeptide(L)'
;MKDRQVRPARHCLRFIIYAAPAIVFYGMTALTVALSVPSTTAGAGNEATPEQYVVPNGNVTELVAFIQRVSTYHPTTVEEDIRHRTESRPALKLAAERILTLEEDKTSMDYEAARFVLLIDRIRSLACLARQDQETTLADVRSYVAQRIEMGQDNVALQVAKLTGMTCRATGQYDLAADAYAAFGKLFEGSTEQNVAEAGRIMYSTSQQLLAASKNVPQVPAVPDFSKAGRLVPLDLQACSNLNVRDTADSGRFAGNGLAELPVGKHVLGGVPFEIGKQAIQTKTGEEPNVKSKVEGIPVNLKVARLFLLHATGSGSPYFTDGTQIGRYVIRFDNGSQELIPIVYGEDVRDWWDFDEGKPVTRGRVVWIGRNRAADTYDVGIRLYLGVWVNPHPEVQVTAIDYIATDETCNPFCVAMTVEEPARE
;
A
#
# COMPACT_ATOMS: atom_id res chain seq x y z
N MET A 1 35.60 58.32 29.87
CA MET A 1 36.44 57.22 30.36
C MET A 1 35.80 55.88 30.02
N LYS A 2 36.39 55.20 29.02
CA LYS A 2 36.62 53.75 28.88
C LYS A 2 35.39 52.80 28.89
N ASP A 3 35.07 52.15 27.76
CA ASP A 3 35.57 50.83 27.27
C ASP A 3 35.16 49.68 28.23
N ARG A 4 34.57 48.53 27.85
CA ARG A 4 34.70 47.68 26.63
C ARG A 4 33.67 46.54 26.64
N GLN A 5 33.24 46.11 25.43
CA GLN A 5 32.90 44.75 24.87
C GLN A 5 32.30 43.63 25.78
N VAL A 6 31.35 42.80 25.32
CA VAL A 6 31.49 41.66 24.37
C VAL A 6 30.12 41.23 23.76
N ARG A 7 30.07 40.82 22.48
CA ARG A 7 28.98 40.08 21.76
C ARG A 7 29.40 38.59 21.59
N PRO A 8 28.61 37.65 20.99
CA PRO A 8 27.18 37.28 21.06
C PRO A 8 26.97 35.74 21.26
N ALA A 9 25.74 35.25 21.46
CA ALA A 9 25.41 33.81 21.25
C ALA A 9 23.95 33.59 20.82
N ARG A 10 23.76 32.69 19.85
CA ARG A 10 22.50 32.23 19.22
C ARG A 10 21.83 31.09 20.03
N HIS A 11 20.56 30.83 19.69
CA HIS A 11 19.73 29.62 19.90
C HIS A 11 19.00 29.44 21.24
N CYS A 12 17.67 29.41 21.19
CA CYS A 12 16.84 28.20 21.43
C CYS A 12 15.35 28.58 21.48
N LEU A 13 14.60 28.26 20.42
CA LEU A 13 13.14 28.32 20.38
C LEU A 13 12.59 26.94 20.79
N ARG A 14 11.79 26.93 21.87
CA ARG A 14 11.15 25.74 22.45
C ARG A 14 9.84 25.40 21.73
N PHE A 15 9.73 24.13 21.35
CA PHE A 15 8.61 23.18 21.55
C PHE A 15 7.16 23.71 21.57
N ILE A 16 6.37 23.27 20.58
CA ILE A 16 4.95 22.93 20.74
C ILE A 16 4.75 21.52 20.15
N ILE A 17 4.36 20.57 21.00
CA ILE A 17 3.94 19.20 20.66
C ILE A 17 2.43 19.15 20.91
N TYR A 18 1.63 18.91 19.87
CA TYR A 18 0.29 18.30 19.96
C TYR A 18 -0.04 17.57 18.65
N ALA A 19 -0.71 16.43 18.82
CA ALA A 19 -1.12 15.38 17.89
C ALA A 19 -1.65 15.80 16.50
N ALA A 20 -1.22 15.07 15.44
CA ALA A 20 -1.89 14.89 14.14
C ALA A 20 -1.19 13.74 13.35
N PRO A 21 -1.89 13.00 12.47
CA PRO A 21 -1.63 11.59 12.18
C PRO A 21 -0.34 11.32 11.39
N ALA A 22 0.28 10.22 11.77
CA ALA A 22 1.56 9.73 11.34
C ALA A 22 1.56 9.21 9.88
N ILE A 23 2.76 9.23 9.30
CA ILE A 23 3.19 8.63 8.02
C ILE A 23 3.11 9.52 6.77
N VAL A 24 2.16 10.47 6.66
CA VAL A 24 2.27 11.53 5.62
C VAL A 24 3.34 12.58 6.01
N PHE A 25 3.57 12.78 7.31
CA PHE A 25 4.61 13.70 7.80
C PHE A 25 6.02 13.12 7.86
N TYR A 26 6.19 11.79 7.95
CA TYR A 26 7.52 11.19 8.16
C TYR A 26 8.36 11.14 6.89
N GLY A 27 7.73 11.02 5.71
CA GLY A 27 8.40 11.25 4.42
C GLY A 27 8.67 12.74 4.14
N MET A 28 7.74 13.62 4.53
CA MET A 28 7.85 15.06 4.30
C MET A 28 8.90 15.75 5.17
N THR A 29 9.05 15.39 6.45
CA THR A 29 10.11 15.95 7.30
C THR A 29 11.48 15.54 6.79
N ALA A 30 11.66 14.29 6.38
CA ALA A 30 12.89 13.82 5.76
C ALA A 30 13.20 14.53 4.42
N LEU A 31 12.20 14.72 3.55
CA LEU A 31 12.36 15.47 2.30
C LEU A 31 12.63 16.97 2.53
N THR A 32 11.98 17.59 3.50
CA THR A 32 12.21 19.00 3.90
C THR A 32 13.62 19.19 4.49
N VAL A 33 14.08 18.23 5.29
CA VAL A 33 15.46 18.20 5.83
C VAL A 33 16.48 17.96 4.71
N ALA A 34 16.19 17.06 3.76
CA ALA A 34 17.05 16.82 2.61
C ALA A 34 17.16 18.05 1.68
N LEU A 35 16.09 18.85 1.57
CA LEU A 35 16.04 20.00 0.67
C LEU A 35 16.53 21.33 1.29
N SER A 36 16.86 21.39 2.59
CA SER A 36 17.52 22.54 3.26
C SER A 36 17.05 23.95 2.81
N VAL A 37 15.75 24.27 2.87
CA VAL A 37 15.24 25.65 2.60
C VAL A 37 14.25 26.08 3.70
N PRO A 38 14.26 27.36 4.15
CA PRO A 38 13.34 27.85 5.18
C PRO A 38 11.89 27.84 4.70
N SER A 39 10.99 27.49 5.60
CA SER A 39 9.55 27.55 5.42
C SER A 39 9.08 29.00 5.21
N THR A 40 8.81 29.38 3.96
CA THR A 40 7.92 30.52 3.66
C THR A 40 6.48 30.07 3.86
N THR A 41 5.76 30.79 4.72
CA THR A 41 4.33 30.63 5.02
C THR A 41 3.50 30.44 3.75
N ALA A 42 2.92 29.26 3.57
CA ALA A 42 1.98 28.98 2.50
C ALA A 42 0.73 29.85 2.69
N GLY A 43 0.41 30.62 1.64
CA GLY A 43 -0.80 31.42 1.55
C GLY A 43 -2.06 30.57 1.51
N ALA A 44 -3.15 31.19 1.95
CA ALA A 44 -4.48 30.62 2.02
C ALA A 44 -4.99 30.05 0.68
N GLY A 45 -5.68 28.90 0.77
CA GLY A 45 -6.75 28.45 -0.13
C GLY A 45 -6.50 28.57 -1.63
N ASN A 46 -5.85 27.57 -2.23
CA ASN A 46 -6.06 27.26 -3.63
C ASN A 46 -6.83 25.94 -3.72
N GLU A 47 -8.05 25.99 -4.28
CA GLU A 47 -8.78 24.79 -4.70
C GLU A 47 -7.85 23.91 -5.55
N ALA A 48 -7.80 22.60 -5.27
CA ALA A 48 -7.05 21.68 -6.12
C ALA A 48 -7.59 21.73 -7.56
N THR A 49 -6.79 22.20 -8.52
CA THR A 49 -7.10 22.07 -9.95
C THR A 49 -6.47 20.78 -10.50
N PRO A 50 -7.05 20.14 -11.54
CA PRO A 50 -6.42 18.97 -12.20
C PRO A 50 -4.99 19.25 -12.70
N GLU A 51 -4.66 20.51 -12.95
CA GLU A 51 -3.34 20.96 -13.42
C GLU A 51 -2.25 20.82 -12.35
N GLN A 52 -2.61 20.75 -11.06
CA GLN A 52 -1.65 20.69 -9.95
C GLN A 52 -0.68 19.51 -10.04
N TYR A 53 -1.13 18.38 -10.59
CA TYR A 53 -0.40 17.12 -10.68
C TYR A 53 0.20 16.87 -12.08
N VAL A 54 0.05 17.80 -13.02
CA VAL A 54 0.68 17.71 -14.34
C VAL A 54 2.17 17.98 -14.19
N VAL A 55 2.99 16.96 -14.50
CA VAL A 55 4.45 17.04 -14.38
C VAL A 55 5.02 17.96 -15.47
N PRO A 56 5.80 19.00 -15.11
CA PRO A 56 6.37 19.92 -16.08
C PRO A 56 7.41 19.21 -16.98
N ASN A 57 7.49 19.61 -18.24
CA ASN A 57 8.53 19.16 -19.18
C ASN A 57 9.82 20.00 -19.08
N GLY A 58 9.98 20.73 -17.98
CA GLY A 58 11.05 21.70 -17.76
C GLY A 58 12.38 21.11 -17.31
N ASN A 59 13.26 22.00 -16.87
CA ASN A 59 14.56 21.66 -16.30
C ASN A 59 14.45 21.10 -14.86
N VAL A 60 15.59 20.70 -14.29
CA VAL A 60 15.69 20.14 -12.92
C VAL A 60 15.03 21.06 -11.88
N THR A 61 15.29 22.38 -11.96
CA THR A 61 14.71 23.34 -11.01
C THR A 61 13.18 23.36 -11.03
N GLU A 62 12.56 23.32 -12.21
CA GLU A 62 11.10 23.27 -12.33
C GLU A 62 10.52 21.95 -11.80
N LEU A 63 11.20 20.83 -12.02
CA LEU A 63 10.80 19.51 -11.52
C LEU A 63 10.93 19.41 -9.99
N VAL A 64 11.98 19.99 -9.41
CA VAL A 64 12.17 20.05 -7.96
C VAL A 64 11.10 20.92 -7.31
N ALA A 65 10.80 22.09 -7.89
CA ALA A 65 9.71 22.94 -7.43
C ALA A 65 8.35 22.24 -7.53
N PHE A 66 8.14 21.42 -8.57
CA PHE A 66 6.96 20.56 -8.69
C PHE A 66 6.88 19.53 -7.54
N ILE A 67 7.96 18.78 -7.29
CA ILE A 67 8.02 17.79 -6.21
C ILE A 67 7.74 18.45 -4.86
N GLN A 68 8.35 19.61 -4.58
CA GLN A 68 8.14 20.36 -3.35
C GLN A 68 6.68 20.78 -3.20
N ARG A 69 6.09 21.40 -4.23
CA ARG A 69 4.70 21.88 -4.20
C ARG A 69 3.72 20.73 -3.98
N VAL A 70 3.87 19.64 -4.72
CA VAL A 70 2.98 18.47 -4.58
C VAL A 70 3.18 17.83 -3.21
N SER A 71 4.42 17.64 -2.77
CA SER A 71 4.69 16.98 -1.48
C SER A 71 4.19 17.81 -0.30
N THR A 72 4.27 19.13 -0.35
CA THR A 72 3.86 20.03 0.75
C THR A 72 2.39 20.44 0.71
N TYR A 73 1.62 19.95 -0.27
CA TYR A 73 0.19 20.23 -0.35
C TYR A 73 -0.57 19.48 0.75
N HIS A 74 -1.43 20.20 1.47
CA HIS A 74 -2.26 19.66 2.54
C HIS A 74 -3.73 19.77 2.13
N PRO A 75 -4.35 18.69 1.65
CA PRO A 75 -5.76 18.68 1.28
C PRO A 75 -6.66 19.08 2.45
N THR A 76 -7.64 19.94 2.19
CA THR A 76 -8.56 20.43 3.23
C THR A 76 -9.95 19.81 3.12
N THR A 77 -10.36 19.41 1.91
CA THR A 77 -11.61 18.68 1.68
C THR A 77 -11.38 17.19 1.41
N VAL A 78 -12.47 16.41 1.42
CA VAL A 78 -12.44 14.98 1.11
C VAL A 78 -12.08 14.76 -0.36
N GLU A 79 -12.64 15.57 -1.26
CA GLU A 79 -12.40 15.49 -2.70
C GLU A 79 -10.95 15.85 -3.05
N GLU A 80 -10.39 16.87 -2.38
CA GLU A 80 -8.98 17.23 -2.51
C GLU A 80 -8.07 16.09 -2.04
N ASP A 81 -8.41 15.45 -0.91
CA ASP A 81 -7.63 14.33 -0.36
C ASP A 81 -7.66 13.12 -1.29
N ILE A 82 -8.84 12.72 -1.76
CA ILE A 82 -9.01 11.62 -2.72
C ILE A 82 -8.20 11.91 -3.99
N ARG A 83 -8.26 13.14 -4.52
CA ARG A 83 -7.50 13.53 -5.70
C ARG A 83 -6.01 13.47 -5.45
N HIS A 84 -5.56 14.04 -4.33
CA HIS A 84 -4.15 14.05 -3.96
C HIS A 84 -3.59 12.63 -3.84
N ARG A 85 -4.30 11.72 -3.20
CA ARG A 85 -3.91 10.30 -3.09
C ARG A 85 -3.87 9.59 -4.42
N THR A 86 -4.80 9.94 -5.33
CA THR A 86 -4.86 9.35 -6.67
C THR A 86 -3.69 9.80 -7.56
N GLU A 87 -3.35 11.09 -7.51
CA GLU A 87 -2.52 11.72 -8.56
C GLU A 87 -1.09 12.06 -8.10
N SER A 88 -0.86 12.30 -6.81
CA SER A 88 0.45 12.75 -6.32
C SER A 88 1.56 11.72 -6.55
N ARG A 89 1.35 10.47 -6.13
CA ARG A 89 2.36 9.41 -6.19
C ARG A 89 2.91 9.17 -7.61
N PRO A 90 2.08 8.90 -8.64
CA PRO A 90 2.59 8.72 -10.00
C PRO A 90 3.26 9.97 -10.56
N ALA A 91 2.75 11.17 -10.22
CA ALA A 91 3.34 12.42 -10.69
C ALA A 91 4.71 12.72 -10.05
N LEU A 92 4.85 12.49 -8.74
CA LEU A 92 6.11 12.62 -8.01
C LEU A 92 7.15 11.63 -8.54
N LYS A 93 6.74 10.38 -8.79
CA LYS A 93 7.61 9.37 -9.41
C LYS A 93 8.13 9.83 -10.77
N LEU A 94 7.24 10.24 -11.66
CA LEU A 94 7.61 10.70 -13.01
C LEU A 94 8.53 11.94 -12.96
N ALA A 95 8.26 12.89 -12.04
CA ALA A 95 9.13 14.05 -11.85
C ALA A 95 10.53 13.65 -11.40
N ALA A 96 10.63 12.72 -10.44
CA ALA A 96 11.91 12.21 -9.95
C ALA A 96 12.68 11.44 -11.03
N GLU A 97 12.02 10.59 -11.82
CA GLU A 97 12.64 9.90 -12.97
C GLU A 97 13.23 10.88 -13.99
N ARG A 98 12.52 11.98 -14.27
CA ARG A 98 13.01 13.05 -15.15
C ARG A 98 14.22 13.76 -14.56
N ILE A 99 14.22 14.08 -13.26
CA ILE A 99 15.39 14.67 -12.59
C ILE A 99 16.60 13.76 -12.73
N LEU A 100 16.48 12.46 -12.44
CA LEU A 100 17.61 11.52 -12.57
C LEU A 100 18.16 11.38 -14.00
N THR A 101 17.37 11.77 -15.01
CA THR A 101 17.80 11.77 -16.41
C THR A 101 18.48 13.09 -16.79
N LEU A 102 18.05 14.21 -16.22
CA LEU A 102 18.50 15.56 -16.58
C LEU A 102 19.66 16.08 -15.72
N GLU A 103 19.75 15.64 -14.46
CA GLU A 103 20.79 16.05 -13.54
C GLU A 103 22.06 15.22 -13.76
N GLU A 104 23.11 15.89 -14.24
CA GLU A 104 24.41 15.26 -14.50
C GLU A 104 25.20 15.04 -13.21
N ASP A 105 25.06 15.93 -12.22
CA ASP A 105 25.73 15.80 -10.93
C ASP A 105 24.96 14.85 -10.01
N LYS A 106 25.40 13.59 -9.99
CA LYS A 106 24.85 12.54 -9.14
C LYS A 106 25.05 12.76 -7.64
N THR A 107 25.77 13.80 -7.25
CA THR A 107 25.96 14.20 -5.85
C THR A 107 25.15 15.43 -5.48
N SER A 108 24.42 16.03 -6.44
CA SER A 108 23.59 17.20 -6.18
C SER A 108 22.43 16.87 -5.23
N MET A 109 21.98 17.89 -4.51
CA MET A 109 20.81 17.76 -3.64
C MET A 109 19.55 17.36 -4.41
N ASP A 110 19.42 17.83 -5.66
CA ASP A 110 18.27 17.56 -6.52
C ASP A 110 18.25 16.10 -6.97
N TYR A 111 19.42 15.55 -7.34
CA TYR A 111 19.58 14.13 -7.64
C TYR A 111 19.25 13.26 -6.43
N GLU A 112 19.75 13.62 -5.25
CA GLU A 112 19.49 12.88 -4.01
C GLU A 112 18.02 12.95 -3.58
N ALA A 113 17.35 14.10 -3.77
CA ALA A 113 15.92 14.23 -3.53
C ALA A 113 15.09 13.34 -4.47
N ALA A 114 15.43 13.30 -5.76
CA ALA A 114 14.78 12.41 -6.72
C ALA A 114 15.00 10.93 -6.37
N ARG A 115 16.23 10.54 -5.99
CA ARG A 115 16.52 9.18 -5.51
C ARG A 115 15.69 8.82 -4.28
N PHE A 116 15.53 9.75 -3.33
CA PHE A 116 14.70 9.54 -2.16
C PHE A 116 13.23 9.31 -2.54
N VAL A 117 12.66 10.12 -3.43
CA VAL A 117 11.27 9.95 -3.90
C VAL A 117 11.06 8.57 -4.52
N LEU A 118 11.98 8.11 -5.38
CA LEU A 118 11.88 6.78 -5.99
C LEU A 118 12.10 5.63 -4.99
N LEU A 119 12.97 5.82 -3.99
CA LEU A 119 13.15 4.84 -2.92
C LEU A 119 11.84 4.67 -2.12
N ILE A 120 11.19 5.77 -1.76
CA ILE A 120 9.89 5.75 -1.06
C ILE A 120 8.80 5.09 -1.92
N ASP A 121 8.75 5.37 -3.24
CA ASP A 121 7.82 4.70 -4.15
C ASP A 121 8.03 3.18 -4.17
N ARG A 122 9.29 2.71 -4.17
CA ARG A 122 9.62 1.29 -4.13
C ARG A 122 9.24 0.65 -2.80
N ILE A 123 9.53 1.31 -1.67
CA ILE A 123 9.09 0.83 -0.35
C ILE A 123 7.56 0.66 -0.31
N ARG A 124 6.81 1.68 -0.75
CA ARG A 124 5.34 1.65 -0.81
C ARG A 124 4.77 0.66 -1.84
N SER A 125 5.63 0.06 -2.67
CA SER A 125 5.24 -0.97 -3.66
C SER A 125 5.59 -2.38 -3.23
N LEU A 126 6.24 -2.59 -2.07
CA LEU A 126 6.78 -3.89 -1.67
C LEU A 126 5.75 -5.03 -1.79
N ALA A 127 4.51 -4.81 -1.35
CA ALA A 127 3.45 -5.83 -1.44
C ALA A 127 3.16 -6.29 -2.88
N CYS A 128 3.35 -5.43 -3.88
CA CYS A 128 3.07 -5.74 -5.28
C CYS A 128 4.20 -6.53 -5.96
N LEU A 129 5.41 -6.49 -5.38
CA LEU A 129 6.64 -7.02 -5.98
C LEU A 129 6.81 -8.52 -5.74
N ALA A 130 7.51 -9.19 -6.65
CA ALA A 130 7.99 -10.55 -6.42
C ALA A 130 9.05 -10.57 -5.31
N ARG A 131 9.28 -11.73 -4.69
CA ARG A 131 10.19 -11.86 -3.54
C ARG A 131 11.61 -11.35 -3.86
N GLN A 132 12.15 -11.69 -5.02
CA GLN A 132 13.47 -11.23 -5.46
C GLN A 132 13.57 -9.70 -5.56
N ASP A 133 12.52 -9.05 -6.06
CA ASP A 133 12.46 -7.59 -6.21
C ASP A 133 12.24 -6.89 -4.86
N GLN A 134 11.51 -7.53 -3.94
CA GLN A 134 11.40 -7.10 -2.55
C GLN A 134 12.77 -7.10 -1.88
N GLU A 135 13.51 -8.21 -1.97
CA GLU A 135 14.85 -8.34 -1.39
C GLU A 135 15.85 -7.34 -1.96
N THR A 136 15.81 -7.12 -3.28
CA THR A 136 16.61 -6.09 -3.97
C THR A 136 16.27 -4.69 -3.43
N THR A 137 14.98 -4.39 -3.27
CA THR A 137 14.53 -3.12 -2.68
C THR A 137 15.01 -2.95 -1.24
N LEU A 138 14.95 -3.99 -0.41
CA LEU A 138 15.43 -3.93 0.97
C LEU A 138 16.95 -3.79 1.07
N ALA A 139 17.71 -4.37 0.13
CA ALA A 139 19.15 -4.15 0.02
C ALA A 139 19.45 -2.67 -0.28
N ASP A 140 18.77 -2.09 -1.26
CA ASP A 140 18.95 -0.67 -1.62
C ASP A 140 18.58 0.27 -0.46
N VAL A 141 17.48 -0.03 0.24
CA VAL A 141 17.08 0.74 1.43
C VAL A 141 18.14 0.65 2.53
N ARG A 142 18.70 -0.54 2.78
CA ARG A 142 19.81 -0.72 3.74
C ARG A 142 21.01 0.14 3.40
N SER A 143 21.43 0.12 2.13
CA SER A 143 22.55 0.93 1.66
C SER A 143 22.26 2.42 1.84
N TYR A 144 21.04 2.87 1.51
CA TYR A 144 20.62 4.25 1.72
C TYR A 144 20.65 4.65 3.21
N VAL A 145 20.08 3.81 4.08
CA VAL A 145 20.07 4.05 5.53
C VAL A 145 21.49 4.14 6.09
N ALA A 146 22.38 3.22 5.72
CA ALA A 146 23.78 3.23 6.15
C ALA A 146 24.50 4.52 5.70
N GLN A 147 24.35 4.90 4.42
CA GLN A 147 24.92 6.14 3.89
C GLN A 147 24.43 7.38 4.66
N ARG A 148 23.14 7.44 5.01
CA ARG A 148 22.58 8.56 5.79
C ARG A 148 23.15 8.62 7.20
N ILE A 149 23.38 7.48 7.85
CA ILE A 149 24.03 7.42 9.17
C ILE A 149 25.47 7.94 9.06
N GLU A 150 26.24 7.53 8.05
CA GLU A 150 27.61 8.02 7.81
C GLU A 150 27.67 9.55 7.62
N MET A 151 26.61 10.14 7.06
CA MET A 151 26.45 11.58 6.90
C MET A 151 25.92 12.32 8.15
N GLY A 152 25.71 11.62 9.27
CA GLY A 152 25.12 12.19 10.49
C GLY A 152 23.63 12.55 10.36
N GLN A 153 22.92 11.89 9.44
CA GLN A 153 21.50 12.09 9.15
C GLN A 153 20.63 10.98 9.76
N ASP A 154 20.94 10.58 10.99
CA ASP A 154 20.33 9.46 11.71
C ASP A 154 18.81 9.52 11.78
N ASN A 155 18.24 10.71 11.96
CA ASN A 155 16.79 10.88 12.00
C ASN A 155 16.14 10.54 10.64
N VAL A 156 16.74 10.98 9.52
CA VAL A 156 16.25 10.67 8.17
C VAL A 156 16.36 9.17 7.91
N ALA A 157 17.52 8.58 8.26
CA ALA A 157 17.77 7.16 8.15
C ALA A 157 16.72 6.35 8.95
N LEU A 158 16.43 6.77 10.18
CA LEU A 158 15.48 6.10 11.06
C LEU A 158 14.04 6.16 10.51
N GLN A 159 13.62 7.26 9.89
CA GLN A 159 12.29 7.35 9.29
C GLN A 159 12.12 6.38 8.13
N VAL A 160 13.12 6.29 7.26
CA VAL A 160 13.10 5.33 6.13
C VAL A 160 13.07 3.90 6.64
N ALA A 161 13.88 3.57 7.65
CA ALA A 161 13.89 2.25 8.26
C ALA A 161 12.55 1.89 8.92
N LYS A 162 11.92 2.80 9.66
CA LYS A 162 10.60 2.61 10.27
C LYS A 162 9.53 2.36 9.21
N LEU A 163 9.46 3.21 8.18
CA LEU A 163 8.52 3.05 7.08
C LEU A 163 8.70 1.68 6.41
N THR A 164 9.94 1.29 6.16
CA THR A 164 10.26 0.01 5.50
C THR A 164 9.85 -1.17 6.36
N GLY A 165 10.20 -1.17 7.66
CA GLY A 165 9.80 -2.23 8.59
C GLY A 165 8.28 -2.38 8.69
N MET A 166 7.56 -1.27 8.87
CA MET A 166 6.09 -1.27 8.92
C MET A 166 5.48 -1.79 7.62
N THR A 167 6.02 -1.38 6.47
CA THR A 167 5.52 -1.82 5.17
C THR A 167 5.78 -3.32 4.96
N CYS A 168 6.97 -3.82 5.31
CA CYS A 168 7.27 -5.26 5.27
C CYS A 168 6.30 -6.04 6.15
N ARG A 169 6.05 -5.58 7.37
CA ARG A 169 5.13 -6.23 8.30
C ARG A 169 3.72 -6.30 7.74
N ALA A 170 3.21 -5.19 7.19
CA ALA A 170 1.88 -5.11 6.58
C ALA A 170 1.69 -6.03 5.35
N THR A 171 2.78 -6.55 4.75
CA THR A 171 2.66 -7.59 3.71
C THR A 171 2.25 -8.97 4.24
N GLY A 172 2.31 -9.18 5.56
CA GLY A 172 2.13 -10.49 6.18
C GLY A 172 3.30 -11.45 6.02
N GLN A 173 4.39 -11.04 5.37
CA GLN A 173 5.63 -11.82 5.27
C GLN A 173 6.52 -11.57 6.50
N TYR A 174 6.21 -12.26 7.60
CA TYR A 174 6.88 -12.04 8.88
C TYR A 174 8.37 -12.37 8.88
N ASP A 175 8.81 -13.31 8.06
CA ASP A 175 10.23 -13.61 7.82
C ASP A 175 10.96 -12.41 7.18
N LEU A 176 10.41 -11.86 6.09
CA LEU A 176 10.96 -10.68 5.40
C LEU A 176 11.00 -9.46 6.32
N ALA A 177 9.92 -9.26 7.08
CA ALA A 177 9.83 -8.19 8.05
C ALA A 177 10.87 -8.37 9.16
N ALA A 178 11.01 -9.56 9.73
CA ALA A 178 12.01 -9.87 10.75
C ALA A 178 13.43 -9.56 10.26
N ASP A 179 13.77 -9.95 9.03
CA ASP A 179 15.07 -9.67 8.42
C ASP A 179 15.32 -8.17 8.23
N ALA A 180 14.31 -7.43 7.77
CA ALA A 180 14.39 -5.97 7.63
C ALA A 180 14.61 -5.29 8.99
N TYR A 181 13.80 -5.62 9.99
CA TYR A 181 13.89 -5.08 11.35
C TYR A 181 15.22 -5.39 12.03
N ALA A 182 15.74 -6.62 11.91
CA ALA A 182 17.04 -7.00 12.46
C ALA A 182 18.16 -6.17 11.84
N ALA A 183 18.15 -6.03 10.51
CA ALA A 183 19.20 -5.34 9.81
C ALA A 183 19.22 -3.85 10.11
N PHE A 184 18.05 -3.19 10.15
CA PHE A 184 17.98 -1.78 10.53
C PHE A 184 18.28 -1.57 12.02
N GLY A 185 17.79 -2.44 12.90
CA GLY A 185 18.07 -2.36 14.34
C GLY A 185 19.58 -2.35 14.63
N LYS A 186 20.34 -3.22 13.95
CA LYS A 186 21.80 -3.28 14.04
C LYS A 186 22.50 -1.99 13.59
N LEU A 187 21.96 -1.30 12.58
CA LEU A 187 22.54 -0.03 12.10
C LEU A 187 22.40 1.10 13.12
N PHE A 188 21.33 1.10 13.92
CA PHE A 188 21.05 2.19 14.87
C PHE A 188 21.53 1.93 16.30
N GLU A 189 21.78 0.68 16.70
CA GLU A 189 22.14 0.33 18.08
C GLU A 189 23.36 1.11 18.62
N GLY A 190 24.34 1.38 17.74
CA GLY A 190 25.56 2.13 18.06
C GLY A 190 25.46 3.66 17.96
N SER A 191 24.27 4.20 17.69
CA SER A 191 24.07 5.65 17.56
C SER A 191 24.41 6.40 18.85
N THR A 192 25.03 7.57 18.72
CA THR A 192 25.29 8.48 19.86
C THR A 192 24.03 9.23 20.32
N GLU A 193 23.04 9.36 19.44
CA GLU A 193 21.70 9.89 19.73
C GLU A 193 20.88 8.81 20.47
N GLN A 194 20.53 9.05 21.73
CA GLN A 194 19.91 8.05 22.61
C GLN A 194 18.55 7.56 22.10
N ASN A 195 17.74 8.45 21.52
CA ASN A 195 16.45 8.13 20.93
C ASN A 195 16.57 7.22 19.69
N VAL A 196 17.62 7.42 18.88
CA VAL A 196 17.92 6.59 17.70
C VAL A 196 18.40 5.21 18.14
N ALA A 197 19.32 5.16 19.11
CA ALA A 197 19.81 3.90 19.66
C ALA A 197 18.68 3.07 20.30
N GLU A 198 17.75 3.72 21.00
CA GLU A 198 16.56 3.05 21.55
C GLU A 198 15.64 2.52 20.44
N ALA A 199 15.40 3.29 19.39
CA ALA A 199 14.63 2.82 18.26
C ALA A 199 15.28 1.59 17.58
N GLY A 200 16.62 1.57 17.49
CA GLY A 200 17.38 0.40 17.01
C GLY A 200 17.14 -0.86 17.86
N ARG A 201 17.18 -0.74 19.19
CA ARG A 201 16.87 -1.83 20.12
C ARG A 201 15.43 -2.33 19.98
N ILE A 202 14.47 -1.42 19.85
CA ILE A 202 13.06 -1.76 19.62
C ILE A 202 12.92 -2.54 18.31
N MET A 203 13.54 -2.07 17.22
CA MET A 203 13.52 -2.78 15.94
C MET A 203 14.09 -4.20 16.06
N TYR A 204 15.22 -4.37 16.76
CA TYR A 204 15.79 -5.69 16.97
C TYR A 204 14.86 -6.61 17.79
N SER A 205 14.24 -6.08 18.86
CA SER A 205 13.24 -6.83 19.65
C SER A 205 12.03 -7.25 18.80
N THR A 206 11.50 -6.33 17.99
CA THR A 206 10.41 -6.62 17.04
C THR A 206 10.80 -7.70 16.04
N SER A 207 12.04 -7.69 15.53
CA SER A 207 12.54 -8.75 14.66
C SER A 207 12.46 -10.14 15.32
N GLN A 208 12.89 -10.26 16.58
CA GLN A 208 12.84 -11.54 17.30
C GLN A 208 11.39 -12.03 17.48
N GLN A 209 10.47 -11.11 17.79
CA GLN A 209 9.04 -11.44 17.92
C GLN A 209 8.46 -11.92 16.59
N LEU A 210 8.74 -11.21 15.49
CA LEU A 210 8.28 -11.58 14.15
C LEU A 210 8.87 -12.92 13.68
N LEU A 211 10.16 -13.17 13.95
CA LEU A 211 10.82 -14.44 13.62
C LEU A 211 10.27 -15.61 14.45
N ALA A 212 9.89 -15.38 15.71
CA ALA A 212 9.21 -16.39 16.49
C ALA A 212 7.79 -16.66 15.97
N ALA A 213 7.07 -15.60 15.60
CA ALA A 213 5.71 -15.70 15.05
C ALA A 213 5.70 -16.39 13.67
N SER A 214 6.68 -16.13 12.81
CA SER A 214 6.75 -16.73 11.46
C SER A 214 6.87 -18.25 11.48
N LYS A 215 7.43 -18.83 12.55
CA LYS A 215 7.50 -20.29 12.76
C LYS A 215 6.13 -20.93 13.05
N ASN A 216 5.18 -20.13 13.55
CA ASN A 216 3.83 -20.57 13.91
C ASN A 216 2.80 -20.26 12.82
N VAL A 217 3.18 -19.51 11.78
CA VAL A 217 2.35 -19.33 10.59
C VAL A 217 2.43 -20.63 9.79
N PRO A 218 1.31 -21.34 9.56
CA PRO A 218 1.32 -22.50 8.68
C PRO A 218 1.98 -22.10 7.36
N GLN A 219 3.05 -22.79 7.00
CA GLN A 219 3.65 -22.68 5.68
C GLN A 219 2.64 -23.28 4.70
N VAL A 220 1.59 -22.53 4.37
CA VAL A 220 0.79 -22.88 3.20
C VAL A 220 1.75 -22.81 2.02
N PRO A 221 1.72 -23.81 1.11
CA PRO A 221 2.50 -23.71 -0.10
C PRO A 221 2.31 -22.31 -0.65
N ALA A 222 3.43 -21.56 -0.73
CA ALA A 222 3.44 -20.21 -1.27
C ALA A 222 2.52 -20.22 -2.47
N VAL A 223 1.51 -19.33 -2.51
CA VAL A 223 0.60 -19.18 -3.65
C VAL A 223 1.42 -19.50 -4.89
N PRO A 224 1.17 -20.65 -5.57
CA PRO A 224 2.19 -21.31 -6.38
C PRO A 224 2.86 -20.27 -7.25
N ASP A 225 4.18 -20.17 -7.14
CA ASP A 225 4.94 -19.13 -7.83
C ASP A 225 4.41 -19.08 -9.26
N PHE A 226 3.83 -17.93 -9.62
CA PHE A 226 2.93 -17.82 -10.74
C PHE A 226 3.77 -17.89 -12.02
N SER A 227 4.15 -19.09 -12.42
CA SER A 227 4.56 -19.37 -13.79
C SER A 227 3.29 -19.42 -14.62
N LYS A 228 3.10 -18.38 -15.41
CA LYS A 228 2.04 -18.30 -16.40
C LYS A 228 2.17 -19.48 -17.37
N ALA A 229 1.13 -20.32 -17.43
CA ALA A 229 1.05 -21.45 -18.34
C ALA A 229 0.12 -21.14 -19.53
N GLY A 230 -0.90 -20.31 -19.32
CA GLY A 230 -1.89 -19.93 -20.33
C GLY A 230 -2.06 -18.42 -20.48
N ARG A 231 -3.02 -18.00 -21.31
CA ARG A 231 -3.32 -16.58 -21.48
C ARG A 231 -4.10 -16.06 -20.26
N LEU A 232 -3.64 -14.94 -19.71
CA LEU A 232 -4.33 -14.22 -18.64
C LEU A 232 -5.32 -13.22 -19.25
N VAL A 233 -6.56 -13.24 -18.77
CA VAL A 233 -7.65 -12.40 -19.25
C VAL A 233 -8.33 -11.74 -18.04
N PRO A 234 -8.08 -10.45 -17.80
CA PRO A 234 -8.86 -9.67 -16.83
C PRO A 234 -10.34 -9.65 -17.22
N LEU A 235 -11.23 -9.82 -16.25
CA LEU A 235 -12.67 -9.75 -16.44
C LEU A 235 -13.17 -8.32 -16.22
N ASP A 236 -14.12 -7.86 -17.04
CA ASP A 236 -14.81 -6.59 -16.80
C ASP A 236 -15.92 -6.77 -15.75
N LEU A 237 -15.70 -6.21 -14.57
CA LEU A 237 -16.64 -6.27 -13.46
C LEU A 237 -17.60 -5.06 -13.40
N GLN A 238 -17.37 -4.01 -14.20
CA GLN A 238 -18.01 -2.70 -13.98
C GLN A 238 -19.53 -2.75 -14.14
N ALA A 239 -20.04 -3.57 -15.08
CA ALA A 239 -21.48 -3.76 -15.28
C ALA A 239 -22.19 -4.42 -14.07
N CYS A 240 -21.45 -5.15 -13.24
CA CYS A 240 -21.98 -5.88 -12.08
C CYS A 240 -21.61 -5.23 -10.74
N SER A 241 -20.81 -4.16 -10.76
CA SER A 241 -20.27 -3.49 -9.58
C SER A 241 -21.30 -2.56 -8.92
N ASN A 242 -21.15 -2.37 -7.61
CA ASN A 242 -22.08 -1.62 -6.76
C ASN A 242 -21.40 -0.78 -5.66
N LEU A 243 -20.07 -0.75 -5.62
CA LEU A 243 -19.29 -0.01 -4.63
C LEU A 243 -18.32 0.94 -5.34
N ASN A 244 -18.33 2.23 -5.02
CA ASN A 244 -17.31 3.16 -5.51
C ASN A 244 -15.96 2.85 -4.83
N VAL A 245 -14.92 2.58 -5.63
CA VAL A 245 -13.59 2.21 -5.13
C VAL A 245 -12.91 3.38 -4.44
N ARG A 246 -13.16 4.63 -4.85
CA ARG A 246 -12.44 5.81 -4.35
C ARG A 246 -12.98 6.35 -3.04
N ASP A 247 -14.27 6.21 -2.80
CA ASP A 247 -14.91 6.53 -1.53
C ASP A 247 -16.08 5.57 -1.30
N THR A 248 -15.95 4.72 -0.28
CA THR A 248 -16.98 3.75 0.11
C THR A 248 -17.96 4.33 1.12
N ALA A 249 -17.65 5.50 1.69
CA ALA A 249 -18.45 6.17 2.68
C ALA A 249 -18.84 7.56 2.16
N ASP A 250 -20.04 7.66 1.59
CA ASP A 250 -20.53 8.88 0.94
C ASP A 250 -20.48 10.14 1.83
N SER A 251 -20.43 10.02 3.17
CA SER A 251 -20.29 11.15 4.10
C SER A 251 -19.94 10.75 5.55
N GLY A 252 -19.69 11.75 6.41
CA GLY A 252 -19.59 11.59 7.87
C GLY A 252 -18.19 11.26 8.39
N ARG A 253 -18.12 10.56 9.54
CA ARG A 253 -16.85 10.22 10.22
C ARG A 253 -15.88 9.44 9.33
N PHE A 254 -16.40 8.69 8.37
CA PHE A 254 -15.61 7.84 7.48
C PHE A 254 -15.46 8.43 6.06
N ALA A 255 -15.77 9.70 5.83
CA ALA A 255 -15.62 10.29 4.49
C ALA A 255 -14.18 10.15 3.95
N GLY A 256 -14.03 9.79 2.67
CA GLY A 256 -12.73 9.43 2.08
C GLY A 256 -12.23 8.05 2.48
N ASN A 257 -13.12 7.17 2.97
CA ASN A 257 -12.79 5.78 3.26
C ASN A 257 -12.90 4.98 1.97
N GLY A 258 -11.82 4.94 1.19
CA GLY A 258 -11.78 4.14 -0.02
C GLY A 258 -10.36 3.71 -0.36
N LEU A 259 -10.20 3.31 -1.61
CA LEU A 259 -8.96 2.83 -2.21
C LEU A 259 -8.43 3.90 -3.20
N ALA A 260 -8.47 5.18 -2.82
CA ALA A 260 -8.03 6.28 -3.70
C ALA A 260 -6.57 6.15 -4.18
N GLU A 261 -5.70 5.52 -3.37
CA GLU A 261 -4.30 5.22 -3.75
C GLU A 261 -4.17 3.99 -4.67
N LEU A 262 -5.23 3.19 -4.86
CA LEU A 262 -5.22 2.05 -5.76
C LEU A 262 -5.31 2.56 -7.20
N PRO A 263 -4.33 2.23 -8.07
CA PRO A 263 -4.36 2.73 -9.43
C PRO A 263 -5.45 2.04 -10.24
N VAL A 264 -6.19 2.82 -11.02
CA VAL A 264 -7.21 2.33 -11.95
C VAL A 264 -6.61 2.03 -13.32
N GLY A 265 -7.23 1.11 -14.07
CA GLY A 265 -6.75 0.63 -15.36
C GLY A 265 -5.96 -0.68 -15.24
N LYS A 266 -5.06 -0.92 -16.18
CA LYS A 266 -4.29 -2.18 -16.28
C LYS A 266 -3.04 -2.12 -15.40
N HIS A 267 -3.00 -2.98 -14.38
CA HIS A 267 -1.90 -3.05 -13.42
C HIS A 267 -1.53 -4.49 -13.09
N VAL A 268 -0.25 -4.72 -12.78
CA VAL A 268 0.22 -6.02 -12.32
C VAL A 268 0.40 -5.97 -10.80
N LEU A 269 -0.31 -6.85 -10.08
CA LEU A 269 -0.24 -6.96 -8.63
C LEU A 269 0.09 -8.41 -8.26
N GLY A 270 1.19 -8.64 -7.55
CA GLY A 270 1.64 -9.99 -7.20
C GLY A 270 1.90 -10.88 -8.42
N GLY A 271 2.37 -10.29 -9.53
CA GLY A 271 2.64 -10.99 -10.79
C GLY A 271 1.41 -11.24 -11.68
N VAL A 272 0.21 -10.86 -11.25
CA VAL A 272 -1.04 -11.07 -12.00
C VAL A 272 -1.52 -9.75 -12.61
N PRO A 273 -1.81 -9.69 -13.92
CA PRO A 273 -2.42 -8.52 -14.54
C PRO A 273 -3.89 -8.44 -14.15
N PHE A 274 -4.34 -7.28 -13.72
CA PHE A 274 -5.73 -6.94 -13.43
C PHE A 274 -6.16 -5.72 -14.22
N GLU A 275 -7.45 -5.62 -14.52
CA GLU A 275 -8.09 -4.39 -15.00
C GLU A 275 -8.94 -3.83 -13.85
N ILE A 276 -8.40 -2.84 -13.15
CA ILE A 276 -9.00 -2.24 -11.97
C ILE A 276 -9.93 -1.12 -12.40
N GLY A 277 -11.22 -1.26 -12.13
CA GLY A 277 -12.23 -0.27 -12.47
C GLY A 277 -12.41 0.84 -11.42
N LYS A 278 -13.39 1.71 -11.66
CA LYS A 278 -13.80 2.75 -10.69
C LYS A 278 -14.76 2.21 -9.63
N GLN A 279 -15.37 1.07 -9.90
CA GLN A 279 -16.28 0.38 -8.99
C GLN A 279 -15.79 -1.04 -8.69
N ALA A 280 -16.18 -1.54 -7.51
CA ALA A 280 -15.96 -2.90 -7.04
C ALA A 280 -17.30 -3.59 -6.81
N ILE A 281 -17.27 -4.91 -6.70
CA ILE A 281 -18.42 -5.70 -6.28
C ILE A 281 -18.32 -5.90 -4.77
N GLN A 282 -19.28 -5.39 -4.01
CA GLN A 282 -19.42 -5.70 -2.59
C GLN A 282 -20.69 -6.52 -2.38
N THR A 283 -20.55 -7.59 -1.62
CA THR A 283 -21.69 -8.33 -1.09
C THR A 283 -21.73 -8.13 0.41
N LYS A 284 -22.92 -7.83 0.92
CA LYS A 284 -23.17 -7.71 2.35
C LYS A 284 -24.55 -8.29 2.63
N THR A 285 -24.66 -8.90 3.78
CA THR A 285 -25.89 -9.37 4.41
C THR A 285 -26.49 -8.25 5.27
N GLY A 286 -27.80 -8.06 5.21
CA GLY A 286 -28.49 -7.07 6.02
C GLY A 286 -29.81 -6.65 5.39
N GLU A 287 -30.65 -5.96 6.16
CA GLU A 287 -31.97 -5.48 5.73
C GLU A 287 -31.94 -4.11 5.01
N GLU A 288 -30.75 -3.53 4.78
CA GLU A 288 -30.62 -2.23 4.14
C GLU A 288 -31.03 -2.30 2.64
N PRO A 289 -31.88 -1.38 2.14
CA PRO A 289 -32.50 -1.49 0.81
C PRO A 289 -31.54 -1.62 -0.38
N ASN A 290 -30.29 -1.17 -0.23
CA ASN A 290 -29.29 -1.13 -1.30
C ASN A 290 -28.17 -2.16 -1.13
N VAL A 291 -28.27 -3.03 -0.12
CA VAL A 291 -27.25 -4.02 0.19
C VAL A 291 -27.57 -5.33 -0.53
N LYS A 292 -26.72 -5.70 -1.51
CA LYS A 292 -26.84 -6.97 -2.22
C LYS A 292 -26.13 -8.07 -1.45
N SER A 293 -26.88 -9.04 -0.93
CA SER A 293 -26.30 -10.27 -0.36
C SER A 293 -25.67 -11.18 -1.41
N LYS A 294 -26.03 -10.98 -2.69
CA LYS A 294 -25.44 -11.68 -3.82
C LYS A 294 -25.40 -10.83 -5.09
N VAL A 295 -24.39 -11.08 -5.92
CA VAL A 295 -24.28 -10.63 -7.30
C VAL A 295 -24.11 -11.86 -8.16
N GLU A 296 -25.05 -12.10 -9.08
CA GLU A 296 -25.11 -13.33 -9.87
C GLU A 296 -24.79 -13.04 -11.34
N GLY A 297 -24.27 -14.06 -12.03
CA GLY A 297 -24.12 -14.01 -13.49
C GLY A 297 -22.99 -13.12 -13.99
N ILE A 298 -21.90 -12.95 -13.23
CA ILE A 298 -20.70 -12.24 -13.69
C ILE A 298 -20.13 -13.02 -14.88
N PRO A 299 -20.12 -12.47 -16.11
CA PRO A 299 -19.83 -13.24 -17.31
C PRO A 299 -18.34 -13.64 -17.38
N VAL A 300 -18.08 -14.91 -17.69
CA VAL A 300 -16.73 -15.43 -17.96
C VAL A 300 -16.64 -15.96 -19.39
N ASN A 301 -17.47 -16.95 -19.72
CA ASN A 301 -17.56 -17.59 -21.04
C ASN A 301 -16.20 -18.05 -21.62
N LEU A 302 -15.37 -18.66 -20.78
CA LEU A 302 -14.03 -19.14 -21.13
C LEU A 302 -13.75 -20.49 -20.47
N LYS A 303 -12.84 -21.28 -21.05
CA LYS A 303 -12.19 -22.36 -20.31
C LYS A 303 -11.19 -21.74 -19.35
N VAL A 304 -11.19 -22.18 -18.10
CA VAL A 304 -10.39 -21.56 -17.03
C VAL A 304 -9.53 -22.62 -16.37
N ALA A 305 -8.21 -22.44 -16.35
CA ALA A 305 -7.30 -23.24 -15.54
C ALA A 305 -7.16 -22.68 -14.13
N ARG A 306 -7.06 -21.35 -13.99
CA ARG A 306 -6.97 -20.66 -12.70
C ARG A 306 -7.81 -19.39 -12.68
N LEU A 307 -8.37 -19.06 -11.52
CA LEU A 307 -9.02 -17.79 -11.23
C LEU A 307 -8.21 -17.04 -10.18
N PHE A 308 -7.90 -15.77 -10.47
CA PHE A 308 -7.22 -14.85 -9.59
C PHE A 308 -8.19 -13.78 -9.12
N LEU A 309 -8.22 -13.55 -7.81
CA LEU A 309 -9.16 -12.67 -7.14
C LEU A 309 -8.39 -11.56 -6.43
N LEU A 310 -8.68 -10.30 -6.73
CA LEU A 310 -8.22 -9.16 -5.93
C LEU A 310 -9.37 -8.72 -5.02
N HIS A 311 -9.30 -9.06 -3.74
CA HIS A 311 -10.41 -8.87 -2.81
C HIS A 311 -9.95 -8.59 -1.38
N ALA A 312 -10.89 -8.14 -0.54
CA ALA A 312 -10.71 -8.03 0.90
C ALA A 312 -12.11 -8.01 1.57
N THR A 313 -12.15 -7.77 2.88
CA THR A 313 -13.41 -7.57 3.60
C THR A 313 -13.36 -6.35 4.50
N GLY A 314 -14.48 -5.66 4.66
CA GLY A 314 -14.68 -4.66 5.70
C GLY A 314 -15.32 -5.24 6.95
N SER A 315 -15.07 -4.59 8.08
CA SER A 315 -15.69 -4.91 9.39
C SER A 315 -15.27 -6.26 9.99
N GLY A 316 -14.12 -6.79 9.59
CA GLY A 316 -13.58 -8.09 10.01
C GLY A 316 -12.88 -8.11 11.37
N SER A 317 -12.29 -7.00 11.83
CA SER A 317 -11.54 -6.95 13.10
C SER A 317 -12.16 -5.94 14.08
N PRO A 318 -12.21 -6.22 15.41
CA PRO A 318 -11.84 -7.46 16.11
C PRO A 318 -12.97 -8.52 16.15
N TYR A 319 -13.99 -8.37 15.30
CA TYR A 319 -15.27 -9.06 15.47
C TYR A 319 -15.28 -10.53 15.00
N PHE A 320 -14.27 -10.97 14.25
CA PHE A 320 -14.26 -12.29 13.63
C PHE A 320 -13.13 -13.22 14.08
N THR A 321 -13.52 -14.46 14.31
CA THR A 321 -12.61 -15.57 14.57
C THR A 321 -12.01 -16.09 13.26
N ASP A 322 -10.71 -16.41 13.26
CA ASP A 322 -10.07 -17.10 12.15
C ASP A 322 -10.82 -18.43 11.85
N GLY A 323 -11.04 -18.74 10.57
CA GLY A 323 -11.79 -19.92 10.12
C GLY A 323 -13.28 -19.67 9.81
N THR A 324 -13.82 -18.48 10.08
CA THR A 324 -15.21 -18.14 9.72
C THR A 324 -15.36 -17.91 8.22
N GLN A 325 -16.32 -18.60 7.58
CA GLN A 325 -16.67 -18.34 6.18
C GLN A 325 -17.54 -17.09 6.05
N ILE A 326 -17.00 -16.05 5.42
CA ILE A 326 -17.64 -14.73 5.28
C ILE A 326 -18.32 -14.53 3.92
N GLY A 327 -17.95 -15.33 2.93
CA GLY A 327 -18.58 -15.32 1.61
C GLY A 327 -18.16 -16.53 0.79
N ARG A 328 -18.55 -16.53 -0.48
CA ARG A 328 -18.11 -17.50 -1.48
C ARG A 328 -18.29 -17.00 -2.90
N TYR A 329 -17.49 -17.55 -3.79
CA TYR A 329 -17.77 -17.52 -5.23
C TYR A 329 -18.40 -18.85 -5.66
N VAL A 330 -19.36 -18.80 -6.56
CA VAL A 330 -19.97 -19.97 -7.21
C VAL A 330 -19.58 -19.95 -8.68
N ILE A 331 -18.78 -20.92 -9.10
CA ILE A 331 -18.34 -21.07 -10.49
C ILE A 331 -19.38 -21.90 -11.23
N ARG A 332 -19.99 -21.35 -12.29
CA ARG A 332 -21.02 -22.02 -13.08
C ARG A 332 -20.42 -22.56 -14.38
N PHE A 333 -20.56 -23.86 -14.61
CA PHE A 333 -20.09 -24.50 -15.83
C PHE A 333 -21.19 -24.64 -16.88
N ASP A 334 -20.81 -24.76 -18.15
CA ASP A 334 -21.74 -24.91 -19.29
C ASP A 334 -22.50 -26.24 -19.27
N ASN A 335 -21.92 -27.29 -18.68
CA ASN A 335 -22.55 -28.59 -18.46
C ASN A 335 -23.56 -28.59 -17.29
N GLY A 336 -23.77 -27.44 -16.62
CA GLY A 336 -24.69 -27.26 -15.51
C GLY A 336 -24.12 -27.59 -14.13
N SER A 337 -22.87 -28.08 -14.02
CA SER A 337 -22.21 -28.29 -12.71
C SER A 337 -21.77 -26.95 -12.10
N GLN A 338 -21.40 -27.01 -10.82
CA GLN A 338 -20.91 -25.85 -10.07
C GLN A 338 -19.74 -26.23 -9.16
N GLU A 339 -18.85 -25.28 -8.95
CA GLU A 339 -17.79 -25.34 -7.94
C GLU A 339 -17.91 -24.18 -6.96
N LEU A 340 -17.52 -24.42 -5.71
CA LEU A 340 -17.60 -23.42 -4.64
C LEU A 340 -16.20 -23.01 -4.18
N ILE A 341 -15.95 -21.70 -4.14
CA ILE A 341 -14.73 -21.13 -3.60
C ILE A 341 -15.12 -20.37 -2.32
N PRO A 342 -14.95 -20.94 -1.13
CA PRO A 342 -15.26 -20.23 0.12
C PRO A 342 -14.28 -19.07 0.31
N ILE A 343 -14.75 -18.00 0.95
CA ILE A 343 -13.92 -16.92 1.48
C ILE A 343 -13.95 -17.05 2.99
N VAL A 344 -12.81 -17.38 3.57
CA VAL A 344 -12.65 -17.68 5.00
C VAL A 344 -11.72 -16.65 5.64
N TYR A 345 -12.23 -16.02 6.70
CA TYR A 345 -11.50 -15.01 7.45
C TYR A 345 -10.26 -15.61 8.12
N GLY A 346 -9.13 -14.92 7.99
CA GLY A 346 -7.83 -15.40 8.48
C GLY A 346 -7.16 -16.45 7.59
N GLU A 347 -7.86 -17.03 6.61
CA GLU A 347 -7.29 -17.92 5.61
C GLU A 347 -7.11 -17.23 4.26
N ASP A 348 -8.15 -16.59 3.72
CA ASP A 348 -8.08 -15.92 2.40
C ASP A 348 -7.83 -14.43 2.56
N VAL A 349 -8.54 -13.81 3.49
CA VAL A 349 -8.54 -12.37 3.72
C VAL A 349 -8.62 -12.06 5.21
N ARG A 350 -8.26 -10.83 5.56
CA ARG A 350 -8.62 -10.21 6.83
C ARG A 350 -9.25 -8.85 6.55
N ASP A 351 -9.55 -8.09 7.61
CA ASP A 351 -10.01 -6.72 7.46
C ASP A 351 -9.04 -5.94 6.56
N TRP A 352 -9.61 -5.21 5.61
CA TRP A 352 -8.88 -4.34 4.71
C TRP A 352 -8.23 -3.18 5.46
N TRP A 353 -8.73 -2.76 6.63
CA TRP A 353 -7.99 -1.90 7.56
C TRP A 353 -7.05 -2.76 8.40
N ASP A 354 -5.76 -2.45 8.34
CA ASP A 354 -4.67 -3.26 8.89
C ASP A 354 -4.51 -3.10 10.42
N PHE A 355 -5.60 -3.25 11.18
CA PHE A 355 -5.59 -3.17 12.65
C PHE A 355 -4.82 -4.31 13.33
N ASP A 356 -4.64 -5.44 12.64
CA ASP A 356 -3.89 -6.58 13.16
C ASP A 356 -2.39 -6.52 12.85
N GLU A 357 -1.94 -5.39 12.30
CA GLU A 357 -0.53 -5.10 12.01
C GLU A 357 0.12 -6.20 11.15
N GLY A 358 -0.53 -6.54 10.03
CA GLY A 358 -0.02 -7.50 9.07
C GLY A 358 -0.17 -8.96 9.48
N LYS A 359 -1.15 -9.31 10.33
CA LYS A 359 -1.34 -10.72 10.72
C LYS A 359 -1.50 -11.60 9.47
N PRO A 360 -0.69 -12.67 9.29
CA PRO A 360 -0.68 -13.42 8.05
C PRO A 360 -2.01 -14.15 7.82
N VAL A 361 -2.27 -14.43 6.55
CA VAL A 361 -3.31 -15.34 6.10
C VAL A 361 -2.66 -16.61 5.57
N THR A 362 -3.41 -17.70 5.49
CA THR A 362 -2.87 -19.00 5.10
C THR A 362 -2.99 -19.24 3.60
N ARG A 363 -4.16 -19.04 2.98
CA ARG A 363 -4.38 -19.23 1.53
C ARG A 363 -4.18 -17.99 0.67
N GLY A 364 -4.45 -16.80 1.21
CA GLY A 364 -4.30 -15.53 0.50
C GLY A 364 -2.89 -14.97 0.53
N ARG A 365 -2.68 -13.85 -0.18
CA ARG A 365 -1.44 -13.06 -0.11
C ARG A 365 -1.75 -11.57 -0.21
N VAL A 366 -1.20 -10.74 0.67
CA VAL A 366 -1.30 -9.28 0.50
C VAL A 366 -0.51 -8.88 -0.74
N VAL A 367 -1.17 -8.31 -1.74
CA VAL A 367 -0.54 -7.88 -3.01
C VAL A 367 -0.64 -6.38 -3.26
N TRP A 368 -1.29 -5.65 -2.35
CA TRP A 368 -1.35 -4.21 -2.38
C TRP A 368 -1.58 -3.67 -0.97
N ILE A 369 -0.90 -2.56 -0.66
CA ILE A 369 -1.06 -1.79 0.57
C ILE A 369 -1.20 -0.32 0.18
N GLY A 370 -2.06 0.40 0.87
CA GLY A 370 -2.25 1.83 0.69
C GLY A 370 -2.68 2.52 1.99
N ARG A 371 -3.13 3.75 1.85
CA ARG A 371 -3.71 4.57 2.91
C ARG A 371 -4.94 5.32 2.41
N ASN A 372 -5.79 5.73 3.33
CA ASN A 372 -6.91 6.61 3.03
C ASN A 372 -7.18 7.57 4.21
N ARG A 373 -8.01 8.58 3.97
CA ARG A 373 -8.30 9.63 4.96
C ARG A 373 -8.83 9.08 6.28
N ALA A 374 -9.74 8.12 6.21
CA ALA A 374 -10.40 7.59 7.40
C ALA A 374 -9.44 6.72 8.23
N ALA A 375 -8.73 5.78 7.59
CA ALA A 375 -7.75 4.91 8.23
C ALA A 375 -6.57 5.69 8.83
N ASP A 376 -6.17 6.80 8.21
CA ASP A 376 -5.13 7.70 8.75
C ASP A 376 -5.48 8.25 10.13
N THR A 377 -6.77 8.47 10.44
CA THR A 377 -7.20 8.94 11.78
C THR A 377 -6.96 7.93 12.90
N TYR A 378 -6.71 6.67 12.54
CA TYR A 378 -6.40 5.57 13.46
C TYR A 378 -4.95 5.07 13.31
N ASP A 379 -4.15 5.74 12.46
CA ASP A 379 -2.78 5.33 12.12
C ASP A 379 -2.66 3.90 11.59
N VAL A 380 -3.65 3.46 10.80
CA VAL A 380 -3.63 2.14 10.16
C VAL A 380 -3.54 2.24 8.64
N GLY A 381 -2.88 1.27 8.03
CA GLY A 381 -2.87 1.11 6.58
C GLY A 381 -4.13 0.40 6.08
N ILE A 382 -4.27 0.33 4.76
CA ILE A 382 -5.27 -0.50 4.09
C ILE A 382 -4.59 -1.52 3.17
N ARG A 383 -5.22 -2.66 2.91
CA ARG A 383 -4.61 -3.77 2.16
C ARG A 383 -5.63 -4.54 1.31
N LEU A 384 -5.12 -5.16 0.24
CA LEU A 384 -5.88 -6.10 -0.61
C LEU A 384 -5.14 -7.42 -0.75
N TYR A 385 -5.92 -8.49 -0.88
CA TYR A 385 -5.43 -9.84 -0.98
C TYR A 385 -5.62 -10.39 -2.38
N LEU A 386 -4.65 -11.21 -2.80
CA LEU A 386 -4.74 -12.11 -3.93
C LEU A 386 -5.21 -13.47 -3.42
N GLY A 387 -6.37 -13.91 -3.89
CA GLY A 387 -6.81 -15.30 -3.84
C GLY A 387 -6.53 -16.01 -5.16
N VAL A 388 -6.19 -17.30 -5.10
CA VAL A 388 -5.97 -18.14 -6.29
C VAL A 388 -6.77 -19.43 -6.16
N TRP A 389 -7.59 -19.70 -7.16
CA TRP A 389 -8.31 -20.96 -7.30
C TRP A 389 -7.82 -21.71 -8.54
N VAL A 390 -7.56 -23.00 -8.37
CA VAL A 390 -7.22 -23.93 -9.46
C VAL A 390 -8.49 -24.67 -9.84
N ASN A 391 -8.88 -24.60 -11.11
CA ASN A 391 -10.08 -25.27 -11.58
C ASN A 391 -9.85 -26.79 -11.65
N PRO A 392 -10.66 -27.62 -10.98
CA PRO A 392 -10.59 -29.07 -11.12
C PRO A 392 -11.05 -29.57 -12.50
N HIS A 393 -11.75 -28.74 -13.28
CA HIS A 393 -12.33 -29.06 -14.59
C HIS A 393 -11.92 -28.03 -15.66
N PRO A 394 -10.62 -27.86 -15.98
CA PRO A 394 -10.13 -26.84 -16.92
C PRO A 394 -10.63 -27.03 -18.35
N GLU A 395 -11.07 -28.23 -18.70
CA GLU A 395 -11.63 -28.60 -20.00
C GLU A 395 -13.07 -28.13 -20.20
N VAL A 396 -13.80 -27.88 -19.11
CA VAL A 396 -15.21 -27.46 -19.09
C VAL A 396 -15.28 -25.93 -19.07
N GLN A 397 -16.15 -25.35 -19.89
CA GLN A 397 -16.27 -23.90 -19.96
C GLN A 397 -16.94 -23.34 -18.70
N VAL A 398 -16.33 -22.33 -18.09
CA VAL A 398 -16.97 -21.51 -17.07
C VAL A 398 -17.82 -20.46 -17.79
N THR A 399 -19.12 -20.47 -17.52
CA THR A 399 -20.08 -19.53 -18.12
C THR A 399 -20.14 -18.24 -17.31
N ALA A 400 -20.26 -18.36 -15.99
CA ALA A 400 -20.42 -17.23 -15.09
C ALA A 400 -19.90 -17.53 -13.67
N ILE A 401 -19.75 -16.46 -12.90
CA ILE A 401 -19.43 -16.49 -11.47
C ILE A 401 -20.53 -15.76 -10.72
N ASP A 402 -20.99 -16.35 -9.61
CA ASP A 402 -21.76 -15.60 -8.61
C ASP A 402 -20.87 -15.27 -7.41
N TYR A 403 -21.14 -14.15 -6.77
CA TYR A 403 -20.50 -13.72 -5.55
C TYR A 403 -21.55 -13.54 -4.46
N ILE A 404 -21.37 -14.20 -3.31
CA ILE A 404 -22.39 -14.34 -2.28
C ILE A 404 -21.76 -14.10 -0.90
N ALA A 405 -22.35 -13.20 -0.11
CA ALA A 405 -22.04 -13.08 1.31
C ALA A 405 -22.73 -14.19 2.10
N THR A 406 -22.03 -14.78 3.07
CA THR A 406 -22.56 -15.89 3.89
C THR A 406 -22.66 -15.56 5.37
N ASP A 407 -22.05 -14.46 5.80
CA ASP A 407 -22.05 -14.01 7.19
C ASP A 407 -22.71 -12.64 7.30
N GLU A 408 -23.48 -12.41 8.38
CA GLU A 408 -24.33 -11.23 8.61
C GLU A 408 -23.58 -9.90 8.81
N THR A 409 -22.29 -9.97 9.13
CA THR A 409 -21.52 -8.87 9.70
C THR A 409 -20.31 -8.44 8.87
N CYS A 410 -19.80 -9.33 8.01
CA CYS A 410 -18.67 -9.04 7.13
C CYS A 410 -19.14 -8.40 5.82
N ASN A 411 -18.31 -7.50 5.29
CA ASN A 411 -18.58 -6.80 4.03
C ASN A 411 -17.52 -7.17 2.98
N PRO A 412 -17.49 -8.43 2.50
CA PRO A 412 -16.48 -8.85 1.54
C PRO A 412 -16.70 -8.13 0.20
N PHE A 413 -15.60 -7.68 -0.40
CA PHE A 413 -15.62 -6.95 -1.67
C PHE A 413 -14.49 -7.41 -2.60
N CYS A 414 -14.78 -7.43 -3.89
CA CYS A 414 -13.88 -7.83 -4.96
C CYS A 414 -13.67 -6.66 -5.91
N VAL A 415 -12.40 -6.30 -6.10
CA VAL A 415 -11.97 -5.14 -6.88
C VAL A 415 -11.71 -5.50 -8.33
N ALA A 416 -11.12 -6.68 -8.57
CA ALA A 416 -10.82 -7.18 -9.91
C ALA A 416 -10.71 -8.72 -9.90
N MET A 417 -10.93 -9.31 -11.07
CA MET A 417 -10.73 -10.74 -11.32
C MET A 417 -9.94 -10.93 -12.61
N THR A 418 -9.09 -11.96 -12.64
CA THR A 418 -8.38 -12.38 -13.84
C THR A 418 -8.47 -13.89 -13.95
N VAL A 419 -8.82 -14.39 -15.13
CA VAL A 419 -8.76 -15.82 -15.43
C VAL A 419 -7.49 -16.15 -16.20
N GLU A 420 -6.96 -17.34 -15.99
CA GLU A 420 -5.99 -17.93 -16.89
C GLU A 420 -6.66 -19.07 -17.65
N GLU A 421 -6.58 -19.04 -18.98
CA GLU A 421 -7.01 -20.16 -19.81
C GLU A 421 -6.06 -21.36 -19.67
N PRO A 422 -6.49 -22.59 -19.96
CA PRO A 422 -5.58 -23.72 -20.11
C PRO A 422 -4.44 -23.41 -21.09
N ALA A 423 -3.27 -24.00 -20.86
CA ALA A 423 -2.16 -23.93 -21.81
C ALA A 423 -2.64 -24.41 -23.19
N ARG A 424 -2.21 -23.73 -24.25
CA ARG A 424 -2.44 -24.23 -25.61
C ARG A 424 -1.44 -25.35 -25.85
N GLU A 425 -1.94 -26.54 -26.19
CA GLU A 425 -1.11 -27.66 -26.67
C GLU A 425 -0.37 -27.31 -27.96
#